data_AF-A0A350UJ79-F1
#
_entry.id   AF-A0A350UJ79-F1
#
_cell.length_a   1.000
_cell.length_b   1.000
_cell.length_c   1.000
_cell.angle_alpha   90.00
_cell.angle_beta   90.00
_cell.angle_gamma   90.00
#
_symmetry.space_group_name_H-M   'P 1'
#
loop_
_entity.id
_entity.type
_entity.pdbx_description
1 polymer ?
#
loop_
_entity_poly.entity_id
_entity_poly.type
_entity_poly.pdbx_seq_one_letter_code
_entity_poly.pdbx_strand_id
1 'polypeptide(L)'
;MKRQLLLFAATFSFFLGVCTTPRAHSQNTPARFDLQVRDDIFAGFAGDEAALARGLAAAAETLRSDPNHPEALVWLGSGKAFQAGQFFQKGDTQNGIPLWTEALSLMNRAVAIAPNHIGVRIPRGATLAAATRGMPAEMAQPLIQLALSDYAKAHELQQNHLD
;
A
#
# COMPACT_ATOMS: atom_id res chain seq x y z
N MET A 1 -47.32 -56.98 24.92
CA MET A 1 -48.73 -56.92 24.47
C MET A 1 -49.23 -55.49 24.54
N LYS A 2 -49.97 -55.07 23.50
CA LYS A 2 -50.87 -53.89 23.44
C LYS A 2 -50.23 -52.50 23.23
N ARG A 3 -50.14 -52.16 21.94
CA ARG A 3 -50.33 -50.82 21.37
C ARG A 3 -51.79 -50.36 21.58
N GLN A 4 -52.02 -49.06 21.35
CA GLN A 4 -53.26 -48.25 21.32
C GLN A 4 -53.35 -47.32 22.54
N LEU A 5 -53.69 -46.04 22.44
CA LEU A 5 -54.56 -45.34 21.49
C LEU A 5 -54.24 -43.81 21.49
N LEU A 6 -54.56 -43.14 20.38
CA LEU A 6 -54.43 -41.71 20.07
C LEU A 6 -55.11 -40.75 21.06
N LEU A 7 -54.65 -39.49 21.12
CA LEU A 7 -55.53 -38.30 21.01
C LEU A 7 -54.76 -37.01 20.71
N PHE A 8 -55.14 -36.43 19.57
CA PHE A 8 -55.10 -35.04 19.10
C PHE A 8 -54.59 -33.92 20.03
N ALA A 9 -53.65 -33.12 19.50
CA ALA A 9 -53.80 -31.66 19.48
C ALA A 9 -52.97 -31.09 18.32
N ALA A 10 -53.66 -30.76 17.23
CA ALA A 10 -53.12 -29.94 16.16
C ALA A 10 -53.19 -28.48 16.60
N THR A 11 -52.05 -27.84 16.79
CA THR A 11 -51.95 -26.37 16.76
C THR A 11 -51.04 -25.98 15.61
N PHE A 12 -51.71 -25.64 14.52
CA PHE A 12 -51.18 -24.91 13.38
C PHE A 12 -50.85 -23.49 13.87
N SER A 13 -49.57 -23.11 13.89
CA SER A 13 -49.19 -21.70 13.98
C SER A 13 -48.04 -21.45 13.03
N PHE A 14 -48.47 -20.89 11.91
CA PHE A 14 -47.73 -20.34 10.80
C PHE A 14 -46.99 -19.08 11.28
N PHE A 15 -45.67 -19.16 11.42
CA PHE A 15 -44.81 -17.99 11.39
C PHE A 15 -43.89 -18.08 10.17
N LEU A 16 -44.31 -17.37 9.13
CA LEU A 16 -43.48 -16.90 8.02
C LEU A 16 -42.44 -15.90 8.54
N GLY A 17 -41.22 -16.02 8.01
CA GLY A 17 -40.22 -14.96 7.97
C GLY A 17 -39.41 -14.83 9.27
N VAL A 18 -38.08 -14.90 9.28
CA VAL A 18 -37.09 -14.59 8.26
C VAL A 18 -35.90 -15.52 8.52
N CYS A 19 -35.53 -16.36 7.55
CA CYS A 19 -34.21 -16.99 7.55
C CYS A 19 -33.17 -15.90 7.30
N THR A 20 -32.71 -15.23 8.36
CA THR A 20 -31.46 -14.46 8.29
C THR A 20 -30.31 -15.46 8.28
N THR A 21 -29.98 -15.98 7.10
CA THR A 21 -28.66 -16.56 6.88
C THR A 21 -27.63 -15.50 7.30
N PRO A 22 -26.69 -15.80 8.23
CA PRO A 22 -25.57 -14.92 8.44
C PRO A 22 -24.89 -14.76 7.07
N ARG A 23 -24.91 -13.54 6.55
CA ARG A 23 -24.19 -13.19 5.34
C ARG A 23 -22.71 -13.33 5.70
N ALA A 24 -22.14 -14.49 5.43
CA ALA A 24 -20.70 -14.66 5.38
C ALA A 24 -20.21 -13.69 4.30
N HIS A 25 -19.80 -12.49 4.71
CA HIS A 25 -18.95 -11.65 3.89
C HIS A 25 -17.59 -12.34 3.85
N SER A 26 -17.46 -13.38 3.02
CA SER A 26 -16.17 -13.66 2.40
C SER A 26 -15.91 -12.52 1.43
N GLN A 27 -15.40 -11.40 1.97
CA GLN A 27 -14.75 -10.41 1.14
C GLN A 27 -13.45 -11.03 0.66
N ASN A 28 -13.50 -11.67 -0.51
CA ASN A 28 -12.35 -11.77 -1.40
C ASN A 28 -12.03 -10.35 -1.92
N THR A 29 -11.72 -9.43 -1.00
CA THR A 29 -10.97 -8.23 -1.35
C THR A 29 -9.60 -8.74 -1.76
N PRO A 30 -9.15 -8.50 -3.01
CA PRO A 30 -7.79 -8.85 -3.41
C PRO A 30 -6.83 -8.37 -2.33
N ALA A 31 -5.91 -9.23 -1.89
CA ALA A 31 -4.92 -8.83 -0.91
C ALA A 31 -4.23 -7.57 -1.43
N ARG A 32 -4.29 -6.48 -0.65
CA ARG A 32 -3.75 -5.18 -1.06
C ARG A 32 -2.31 -5.38 -1.51
N PHE A 33 -1.94 -4.85 -2.67
CA PHE A 33 -0.61 -5.07 -3.24
C PHE A 33 0.49 -4.62 -2.28
N ASP A 34 0.27 -3.53 -1.54
CA ASP A 34 1.22 -3.10 -0.50
C ASP A 34 1.55 -4.22 0.49
N LEU A 35 0.61 -5.06 0.92
CA LEU A 35 0.90 -6.15 1.85
C LEU A 35 1.86 -7.21 1.27
N GLN A 36 2.02 -7.27 -0.05
CA GLN A 36 2.90 -8.23 -0.72
C GLN A 36 4.37 -7.76 -0.75
N VAL A 37 4.59 -6.45 -0.82
CA VAL A 37 5.94 -5.88 -1.01
C VAL A 37 6.44 -5.09 0.20
N ARG A 38 5.53 -4.51 0.97
CA ARG A 38 5.83 -3.51 2.01
C ARG A 38 6.66 -4.08 3.14
N ASP A 39 6.36 -5.29 3.60
CA ASP A 39 7.03 -5.87 4.76
C ASP A 39 8.50 -6.16 4.45
N ASP A 40 8.78 -6.73 3.27
CA ASP A 40 10.12 -6.97 2.76
C ASP A 40 10.88 -5.65 2.50
N ILE A 41 10.22 -4.64 1.92
CA ILE A 41 10.83 -3.32 1.69
C ILE A 41 11.15 -2.62 3.02
N PHE A 42 10.27 -2.67 4.02
CA PHE A 42 10.53 -2.08 5.33
C PHE A 42 11.63 -2.82 6.10
N ALA A 43 11.66 -4.15 6.06
CA ALA A 43 12.79 -4.91 6.58
C ALA A 43 14.09 -4.49 5.90
N GLY A 44 14.04 -4.26 4.59
CA GLY A 44 15.11 -3.64 3.80
C GLY A 44 15.59 -2.30 4.32
N PHE A 45 14.66 -1.37 4.57
CA PHE A 45 14.99 -0.06 5.15
C PHE A 45 15.58 -0.16 6.56
N ALA A 46 15.30 -1.24 7.28
CA ALA A 46 15.87 -1.55 8.58
C ALA A 46 17.22 -2.29 8.52
N GLY A 47 17.71 -2.62 7.31
CA GLY A 47 19.04 -3.22 7.08
C GLY A 47 19.04 -4.65 6.53
N ASP A 48 17.88 -5.27 6.30
CA ASP A 48 17.80 -6.59 5.65
C ASP A 48 17.87 -6.44 4.11
N GLU A 49 19.09 -6.40 3.57
CA GLU A 49 19.32 -6.24 2.13
C GLU A 49 18.64 -7.34 1.29
N ALA A 50 18.53 -8.56 1.82
CA ALA A 50 17.90 -9.67 1.11
C ALA A 50 16.38 -9.47 1.03
N ALA A 51 15.74 -8.98 2.10
CA ALA A 51 14.34 -8.59 2.09
C ALA A 51 14.09 -7.44 1.12
N LEU A 52 14.95 -6.42 1.11
CA LEU A 52 14.84 -5.32 0.14
C LEU A 52 14.86 -5.85 -1.29
N ALA A 53 15.82 -6.73 -1.62
CA ALA A 53 15.94 -7.30 -2.95
C ALA A 53 14.69 -8.09 -3.36
N ARG A 54 14.11 -8.90 -2.46
CA ARG A 54 12.85 -9.62 -2.71
C ARG A 54 11.68 -8.69 -2.98
N GLY A 55 11.48 -7.68 -2.13
CA GLY A 55 10.39 -6.72 -2.27
C GLY A 55 10.46 -5.92 -3.58
N LEU A 56 11.67 -5.48 -3.96
CA LEU A 56 11.86 -4.76 -5.22
C LEU A 56 11.73 -5.66 -6.46
N ALA A 57 12.15 -6.93 -6.36
CA ALA A 57 11.93 -7.91 -7.43
C ALA A 57 10.43 -8.16 -7.65
N ALA A 58 9.65 -8.30 -6.58
CA ALA A 58 8.20 -8.46 -6.67
C ALA A 58 7.51 -7.24 -7.30
N ALA A 59 7.92 -6.02 -6.92
CA ALA A 59 7.42 -4.79 -7.55
C ALA A 59 7.80 -4.73 -9.04
N ALA A 60 9.04 -5.06 -9.40
CA ALA A 60 9.49 -5.07 -10.80
C ALA A 60 8.75 -6.12 -11.65
N GLU A 61 8.51 -7.30 -11.10
CA GLU A 61 7.76 -8.36 -11.79
C GLU A 61 6.30 -7.96 -12.03
N THR A 62 5.70 -7.24 -11.07
CA THR A 62 4.37 -6.66 -11.24
C THR A 62 4.35 -5.66 -12.39
N LEU A 63 5.36 -4.78 -12.48
CA LEU A 63 5.48 -3.82 -13.57
C LEU A 63 5.78 -4.46 -14.93
N ARG A 64 6.37 -5.65 -14.96
CA ARG A 64 6.55 -6.42 -16.20
C ARG A 64 5.21 -6.87 -16.77
N SER A 65 4.24 -7.19 -15.90
CA SER A 65 2.90 -7.65 -16.27
C SER A 65 1.91 -6.49 -16.45
N ASP A 66 2.02 -5.47 -15.61
CA ASP A 66 1.25 -4.23 -15.67
C ASP A 66 2.18 -3.02 -15.49
N PRO A 67 2.71 -2.45 -16.60
CA PRO A 67 3.66 -1.32 -16.55
C PRO A 67 3.12 -0.03 -15.92
N ASN A 68 1.81 0.04 -15.71
CA ASN A 68 1.12 1.19 -15.13
C ASN A 68 0.55 0.90 -13.75
N HIS A 69 0.90 -0.24 -13.12
CA HIS A 69 0.44 -0.57 -11.77
C HIS A 69 0.95 0.48 -10.77
N PRO A 70 0.08 1.32 -10.19
CA PRO A 70 0.53 2.52 -9.50
C PRO A 70 1.23 2.22 -8.17
N GLU A 71 0.79 1.20 -7.41
CA GLU A 71 1.48 0.83 -6.17
C GLU A 71 2.87 0.22 -6.41
N ALA A 72 3.03 -0.64 -7.43
CA ALA A 72 4.32 -1.20 -7.79
C ALA A 72 5.31 -0.10 -8.23
N LEU A 73 4.83 0.91 -8.98
CA LEU A 73 5.63 2.09 -9.34
C LEU A 73 6.12 2.83 -8.08
N VAL A 74 5.24 3.12 -7.11
CA VAL A 74 5.65 3.88 -5.92
C VAL A 74 6.60 3.08 -5.03
N TRP A 75 6.37 1.78 -4.84
CA TRP A 75 7.20 0.94 -3.99
C TRP A 75 8.57 0.69 -4.60
N LEU A 76 8.66 0.42 -5.91
CA LEU A 76 9.93 0.33 -6.62
C LEU A 76 10.69 1.66 -6.56
N GLY A 77 9.99 2.78 -6.76
CA GLY A 77 10.58 4.11 -6.65
C GLY A 77 11.12 4.39 -5.24
N SER A 78 10.38 3.99 -4.19
CA SER A 78 10.79 4.17 -2.80
C SER A 78 12.08 3.38 -2.48
N GLY A 79 12.18 2.13 -2.95
CA GLY A 79 13.40 1.34 -2.80
C GLY A 79 14.60 1.91 -3.55
N LYS A 80 14.40 2.41 -4.78
CA LYS A 80 15.47 3.07 -5.54
C LYS A 80 15.92 4.37 -4.88
N ALA A 81 15.02 5.15 -4.30
CA ALA A 81 15.37 6.33 -3.51
C ALA A 81 16.21 5.96 -2.29
N PHE A 82 15.85 4.87 -1.59
CA PHE A 82 16.64 4.35 -0.48
C PHE A 82 18.05 3.93 -0.92
N GLN A 83 18.17 3.16 -2.01
CA GLN A 83 19.45 2.76 -2.58
C GLN A 83 20.29 3.97 -3.00
N ALA A 84 19.69 4.99 -3.61
CA ALA A 84 20.35 6.24 -3.92
C ALA A 84 20.92 6.92 -2.66
N GLY A 85 20.13 6.94 -1.58
CA GLY A 85 20.57 7.40 -0.26
C GLY A 85 21.81 6.68 0.26
N GLN A 86 21.88 5.35 0.10
CA GLN A 86 23.05 4.56 0.50
C GLN A 86 24.31 4.94 -0.31
N PHE A 87 24.17 5.28 -1.60
CA PHE A 87 25.28 5.78 -2.40
C PHE A 87 25.71 7.18 -1.96
N PHE A 88 24.76 8.09 -1.72
CA PHE A 88 25.07 9.44 -1.26
C PHE A 88 25.76 9.46 0.10
N GLN A 89 25.38 8.58 1.03
CA GLN A 89 26.06 8.44 2.32
C GLN A 89 27.53 8.03 2.18
N LYS A 90 27.90 7.36 1.09
CA LYS A 90 29.28 6.96 0.77
C LYS A 90 30.01 8.00 -0.08
N GLY A 91 29.38 9.12 -0.42
CA GLY A 91 29.92 10.14 -1.32
C GLY A 91 29.88 9.76 -2.81
N ASP A 92 29.22 8.65 -3.17
CA ASP A 92 29.14 8.14 -4.53
C ASP A 92 27.94 8.76 -5.27
N THR A 93 28.11 10.02 -5.67
CA THR A 93 27.09 10.75 -6.41
C THR A 93 26.86 10.18 -7.81
N GLN A 94 27.89 9.61 -8.42
CA GLN A 94 27.84 9.03 -9.77
C GLN A 94 26.82 7.89 -9.86
N ASN A 95 26.79 6.99 -8.86
CA ASN A 95 25.83 5.90 -8.82
C ASN A 95 24.51 6.28 -8.14
N GLY A 96 24.51 7.25 -7.23
CA GLY A 96 23.29 7.70 -6.55
C GLY A 96 22.33 8.49 -7.44
N ILE A 97 22.83 9.40 -8.30
CA ILE A 97 21.99 10.29 -9.11
C ILE A 97 21.05 9.54 -10.08
N PRO A 98 21.50 8.52 -10.83
CA PRO A 98 20.62 7.77 -11.73
C PRO A 98 19.46 7.09 -10.98
N LEU A 99 19.75 6.46 -9.84
CA LEU A 99 18.76 5.80 -9.00
C LEU A 99 17.75 6.80 -8.42
N TRP A 100 18.23 7.95 -7.96
CA TRP A 100 17.37 9.02 -7.46
C TRP A 100 16.44 9.57 -8.55
N THR A 101 16.97 9.79 -9.74
CA THR A 101 16.21 10.31 -10.89
C THR A 101 15.12 9.33 -11.31
N GLU A 102 15.46 8.05 -11.39
CA GLU A 102 14.51 6.99 -11.71
C GLU A 102 13.44 6.85 -10.62
N ALA A 103 13.84 6.91 -9.34
CA ALA A 103 12.93 6.86 -8.20
C ALA A 103 11.86 7.96 -8.26
N LEU A 104 12.28 9.21 -8.49
CA LEU A 104 11.36 10.33 -8.64
C LEU A 104 10.43 10.15 -9.84
N SER A 105 10.94 9.68 -10.97
CA SER A 105 10.13 9.42 -12.17
C SER A 105 9.04 8.37 -11.91
N LEU A 106 9.40 7.24 -11.29
CA LEU A 106 8.45 6.17 -10.95
C LEU A 106 7.36 6.67 -9.99
N MET A 107 7.74 7.34 -8.91
CA MET A 107 6.78 7.84 -7.91
C MET A 107 5.89 8.95 -8.47
N ASN A 108 6.41 9.81 -9.37
CA ASN A 108 5.59 10.81 -10.04
C ASN A 108 4.60 10.19 -11.01
N ARG A 109 5.01 9.17 -11.78
CA ARG A 109 4.11 8.40 -12.65
C ARG A 109 3.01 7.71 -11.84
N ALA A 110 3.35 7.13 -10.68
CA ALA A 110 2.38 6.49 -9.80
C ALA A 110 1.24 7.44 -9.41
N VAL A 111 1.57 8.67 -8.97
CA VAL A 111 0.58 9.69 -8.61
C VAL A 111 -0.18 10.22 -9.83
N ALA A 112 0.48 10.37 -10.98
CA ALA A 112 -0.20 10.79 -12.20
C ALA A 112 -1.28 9.78 -12.64
N ILE A 113 -1.00 8.48 -12.49
CA ILE A 113 -1.93 7.39 -12.82
C ILE A 113 -3.05 7.30 -11.77
N ALA A 114 -2.71 7.41 -10.49
CA ALA A 114 -3.65 7.16 -9.39
C ALA A 114 -3.63 8.30 -8.36
N PRO A 115 -4.13 9.50 -8.72
CA PRO A 115 -3.98 10.70 -7.89
C PRO A 115 -4.75 10.65 -6.57
N ASN A 116 -5.77 9.81 -6.45
CA ASN A 116 -6.58 9.66 -5.23
C ASN A 116 -6.34 8.31 -4.53
N HIS A 117 -5.19 7.68 -4.76
CA HIS A 117 -4.88 6.37 -4.18
C HIS A 117 -4.00 6.49 -2.94
N ILE A 118 -4.55 6.16 -1.76
CA ILE A 118 -3.84 6.28 -0.47
C ILE A 118 -2.56 5.44 -0.42
N GLY A 119 -2.58 4.23 -1.00
CA GLY A 119 -1.41 3.34 -1.11
C GLY A 119 -0.32 3.84 -2.06
N VAL A 120 -0.56 4.98 -2.73
CA VAL A 120 0.42 5.66 -3.59
C VAL A 120 0.88 6.96 -2.93
N ARG A 121 -0.07 7.74 -2.41
CA ARG A 121 0.21 9.01 -1.73
C ARG A 121 1.08 8.82 -0.48
N ILE A 122 0.69 7.90 0.40
CA ILE A 122 1.38 7.71 1.69
C ILE A 122 2.85 7.28 1.48
N PRO A 123 3.16 6.23 0.67
CA PRO A 123 4.55 5.82 0.48
C PRO A 123 5.42 6.89 -0.18
N ARG A 124 4.89 7.63 -1.18
CA ARG A 124 5.64 8.73 -1.81
C ARG A 124 5.92 9.85 -0.81
N GLY A 125 4.90 10.28 -0.07
CA GLY A 125 5.05 11.33 0.95
C GLY A 125 6.07 10.95 2.02
N ALA A 126 6.03 9.71 2.51
CA ALA A 126 6.99 9.19 3.48
C ALA A 126 8.42 9.16 2.93
N THR A 127 8.60 8.64 1.71
CA THR A 127 9.90 8.55 1.05
C THR A 127 10.52 9.93 0.85
N LEU A 128 9.76 10.88 0.29
CA LEU A 128 10.25 12.22 0.00
C LEU A 128 10.58 13.00 1.28
N ALA A 129 9.74 12.89 2.32
CA ALA A 129 10.01 13.51 3.62
C ALA A 129 11.21 12.87 4.35
N ALA A 130 11.45 11.56 4.18
CA ALA A 130 12.61 10.90 4.76
C ALA A 130 13.90 11.29 4.02
N ALA A 131 13.85 11.40 2.69
CA ALA A 131 15.00 11.74 1.86
C ALA A 131 15.56 13.14 2.13
N THR A 132 14.74 14.08 2.62
CA THR A 132 15.17 15.46 2.88
C THR A 132 16.02 15.61 4.13
N ARG A 133 16.14 14.56 4.96
CA ARG A 133 16.94 14.59 6.18
C ARG A 133 18.41 14.85 5.85
N GLY A 134 18.93 15.98 6.32
CA GLY A 134 20.33 16.38 6.10
C GLY A 134 20.60 17.04 4.74
N MET A 135 19.57 17.28 3.92
CA MET A 135 19.71 18.09 2.71
C MET A 135 19.75 19.59 3.04
N PRO A 136 20.46 20.43 2.24
CA PRO A 136 20.30 21.88 2.27
C PRO A 136 18.84 22.28 2.06
N ALA A 137 18.41 23.37 2.69
CA ALA A 137 17.00 23.80 2.69
C ALA A 137 16.46 24.00 1.26
N GLU A 138 17.27 24.58 0.37
CA GLU A 138 16.91 24.85 -1.02
C GLU A 138 16.64 23.57 -1.82
N MET A 139 17.39 22.51 -1.52
CA MET A 139 17.20 21.19 -2.14
C MET A 139 16.04 20.43 -1.51
N ALA A 140 15.86 20.55 -0.19
CA ALA A 140 14.81 19.87 0.56
C ALA A 140 13.41 20.42 0.25
N GLN A 141 13.30 21.74 0.09
CA GLN A 141 12.02 22.43 -0.03
C GLN A 141 11.05 21.87 -1.09
N PRO A 142 11.46 21.63 -2.36
CA PRO A 142 10.55 21.07 -3.35
C PRO A 142 10.05 19.66 -2.98
N LEU A 143 10.89 18.84 -2.35
CA LEU A 143 10.51 17.49 -1.92
C LEU A 143 9.55 17.52 -0.72
N ILE A 144 9.77 18.44 0.23
CA ILE A 144 8.87 18.69 1.35
C ILE A 144 7.50 19.14 0.84
N GLN A 145 7.44 20.04 -0.14
CA GLN A 145 6.17 20.48 -0.74
C GLN A 145 5.41 19.32 -1.39
N LEU A 146 6.10 18.44 -2.10
CA LEU A 146 5.49 17.23 -2.65
C LEU A 146 4.97 16.30 -1.56
N ALA A 147 5.77 16.05 -0.51
CA ALA A 147 5.37 15.20 0.61
C ALA A 147 4.15 15.76 1.36
N LEU A 148 4.12 17.08 1.60
CA LEU A 148 2.97 17.76 2.21
C LEU A 148 1.73 17.63 1.33
N SER A 149 1.86 17.79 0.01
CA SER A 149 0.74 17.59 -0.93
C SER A 149 0.18 16.17 -0.86
N ASP A 150 1.05 15.16 -0.74
CA ASP A 150 0.63 13.78 -0.62
C ASP A 150 -0.09 13.48 0.69
N TYR A 151 0.42 13.97 1.82
CA TYR A 151 -0.24 13.80 3.11
C TYR A 151 -1.55 14.59 3.21
N ALA A 152 -1.60 15.80 2.66
CA ALA A 152 -2.85 16.57 2.61
C ALA A 152 -3.93 15.83 1.81
N LYS A 153 -3.57 15.25 0.66
CA LYS A 153 -4.50 14.44 -0.13
C LYS A 153 -4.90 13.15 0.60
N ALA A 154 -3.97 12.46 1.26
CA ALA A 154 -4.28 11.27 2.05
C ALA A 154 -5.25 11.60 3.19
N HIS A 155 -5.01 12.70 3.92
CA HIS A 155 -5.90 13.19 4.96
C HIS A 155 -7.30 13.50 4.40
N GLU A 156 -7.41 14.25 3.30
CA GLU A 156 -8.69 14.55 2.65
C GLU A 156 -9.50 13.28 2.32
N LEU A 157 -8.83 12.23 1.84
CA LEU A 157 -9.46 10.95 1.49
C LEU A 157 -9.90 10.13 2.71
N GLN A 158 -9.28 10.35 3.87
CA GLN A 158 -9.47 9.52 5.06
C GLN A 158 -10.19 10.23 6.20
N GLN A 159 -10.30 11.56 6.19
CA GLN A 159 -10.78 12.40 7.31
C GLN A 159 -12.09 11.90 7.94
N ASN A 160 -13.04 11.42 7.14
CA ASN A 160 -14.34 10.92 7.64
C ASN A 160 -14.26 9.57 8.40
N HIS A 161 -13.08 8.95 8.46
CA HIS A 161 -12.83 7.68 9.15
C HIS A 161 -11.80 7.83 10.28
N LEU A 162 -11.36 9.06 10.58
CA LEU A 162 -10.33 9.36 11.59
C LEU A 162 -10.91 9.98 12.86
N ASP A 163 -12.22 10.23 12.90
CA ASP A 163 -13.00 10.68 14.07
C ASP A 163 -13.54 9.50 14.89
#